data_AF-A0A924SSD0-F1
#
_entry.id   AF-A0A924SSD0-F1
#
_cell.length_a   1.000
_cell.length_b   1.000
_cell.length_c   1.000
_cell.angle_alpha   90.00
_cell.angle_beta   90.00
_cell.angle_gamma   90.00
#
_symmetry.space_group_name_H-M   'P 1'
#
loop_
_entity.id
_entity.type
_entity.pdbx_description
1 polymer ?
#
loop_
_entity_poly.entity_id
_entity_poly.type
_entity_poly.pdbx_seq_one_letter_code
_entity_poly.pdbx_strand_id
1 'polypeptide(L)'
;MAACSLYTLEPWPAQAQTLPTGMTIAVGQAQVSTQINSMTVKNSPNAILNWSSFSIGAQNTVRFDQVDAASKVLNRVTGSDPSQIFGQLSSNGQVWLLNPNGVLFGAGARVDVAGLVTSTLALQDKDWLAGRYSFTAAAAPA
;
A
#
# COMPACT_ATOMS: atom_id res chain seq x y z
N MET A 1 -20.47 -55.05 -5.57
CA MET A 1 -21.08 -53.79 -5.08
C MET A 1 -20.08 -52.68 -5.36
N ALA A 2 -20.39 -51.77 -6.29
CA ALA A 2 -19.56 -50.61 -6.59
C ALA A 2 -20.11 -49.41 -5.83
N ALA A 3 -19.32 -48.80 -4.96
CA ALA A 3 -19.68 -47.57 -4.26
C ALA A 3 -19.22 -46.37 -5.09
N CYS A 4 -20.18 -45.56 -5.57
CA CYS A 4 -19.90 -44.24 -6.13
C CYS A 4 -19.86 -43.23 -4.99
N SER A 5 -18.71 -42.62 -4.76
CA SER A 5 -18.57 -41.52 -3.81
C SER A 5 -19.01 -40.22 -4.47
N LEU A 6 -20.00 -39.54 -3.87
CA LEU A 6 -20.36 -38.16 -4.19
C LEU A 6 -19.31 -37.22 -3.58
N TYR A 7 -18.73 -36.33 -4.39
CA TYR A 7 -17.93 -35.22 -3.91
C TYR A 7 -18.85 -34.02 -3.65
N THR A 8 -18.90 -33.54 -2.41
CA THR A 8 -19.51 -32.26 -2.06
C THR A 8 -18.57 -31.13 -2.48
N LEU A 9 -19.07 -30.19 -3.29
CA LEU A 9 -18.36 -28.94 -3.59
C LEU A 9 -18.35 -28.09 -2.32
N GLU A 10 -17.23 -28.04 -1.62
CA GLU A 10 -17.02 -27.07 -0.54
C GLU A 10 -16.90 -25.68 -1.17
N PRO A 11 -17.74 -24.71 -0.80
CA PRO A 11 -17.61 -23.35 -1.31
C PRO A 11 -16.23 -22.82 -0.93
N TRP A 12 -15.46 -22.39 -1.93
CA TRP A 12 -14.17 -21.78 -1.72
C TRP A 12 -14.32 -20.58 -0.78
N PRO A 13 -13.43 -20.42 0.22
CA PRO A 13 -13.46 -19.25 1.08
C PRO A 13 -13.33 -18.00 0.20
N ALA A 14 -14.29 -17.08 0.33
CA ALA A 14 -14.20 -15.77 -0.29
C ALA A 14 -12.85 -15.14 0.06
N GLN A 15 -12.06 -14.74 -0.95
CA GLN A 15 -10.74 -14.17 -0.69
C GLN A 15 -10.89 -12.94 0.22
N ALA A 16 -10.16 -13.00 1.32
CA ALA A 16 -10.15 -12.03 2.39
C ALA A 16 -9.88 -10.62 1.86
N GLN A 17 -10.80 -9.72 2.18
CA GLN A 17 -10.53 -8.38 2.70
C GLN A 17 -9.08 -7.87 2.50
N THR A 18 -8.86 -7.06 1.46
CA THR A 18 -7.52 -6.66 1.00
C THR A 18 -6.90 -5.53 1.82
N LEU A 19 -5.83 -5.82 2.57
CA LEU A 19 -4.90 -4.84 3.14
C LEU A 19 -3.54 -4.93 2.41
N PRO A 20 -2.67 -3.91 2.50
CA PRO A 20 -1.32 -3.98 1.93
C PRO A 20 -0.52 -5.17 2.48
N THR A 21 0.38 -5.75 1.67
CA THR A 21 1.15 -6.95 2.06
C THR A 21 2.61 -6.87 1.62
N GLY A 22 3.45 -7.71 2.24
CA GLY A 22 4.87 -7.83 1.89
C GLY A 22 5.69 -6.58 2.19
N MET A 23 5.38 -5.88 3.29
CA MET A 23 6.14 -4.69 3.67
C MET A 23 7.59 -5.05 3.97
N THR A 24 8.52 -4.27 3.40
CA THR A 24 9.93 -4.24 3.80
C THR A 24 10.36 -2.78 3.98
N ILE A 25 11.28 -2.54 4.91
CA ILE A 25 11.80 -1.21 5.20
C ILE A 25 13.08 -1.02 4.37
N ALA A 26 13.05 -0.10 3.41
CA ALA A 26 14.24 0.25 2.63
C ALA A 26 15.08 1.33 3.35
N VAL A 27 14.42 2.32 3.95
CA VAL A 27 15.07 3.40 4.70
C VAL A 27 14.23 3.81 5.90
N GLY A 28 14.89 4.14 7.01
CA GLY A 28 14.27 4.62 8.23
C GLY A 28 13.77 3.50 9.12
N GLN A 29 12.71 3.78 9.89
CA GLN A 29 12.08 2.83 10.79
C GLN A 29 10.58 2.80 10.54
N ALA A 30 9.98 1.61 10.64
CA ALA A 30 8.54 1.46 10.67
C ALA A 30 8.11 0.24 11.48
N GLN A 31 6.91 0.31 12.02
CA GLN A 31 6.24 -0.80 12.69
C GLN A 31 4.81 -0.89 12.15
N VAL A 32 4.36 -2.10 11.83
CA VAL A 32 3.01 -2.38 11.37
C VAL A 32 2.24 -3.09 12.48
N SER A 33 1.01 -2.64 12.72
CA SER A 33 0.02 -3.32 13.54
C SER A 33 -1.22 -3.55 12.71
N THR A 34 -1.63 -4.81 12.59
CA THR A 34 -2.80 -5.22 11.80
C THR A 34 -3.86 -5.81 12.72
N GLN A 35 -5.07 -5.30 12.58
CA GLN A 35 -6.31 -5.87 13.10
C GLN A 35 -7.15 -6.34 11.90
N ILE A 36 -8.30 -6.97 12.15
CA ILE A 36 -9.14 -7.61 11.13
C ILE A 36 -9.28 -6.75 9.86
N ASN A 37 -9.74 -5.50 10.00
CA ASN A 37 -10.01 -4.60 8.85
C ASN A 37 -9.20 -3.31 8.90
N SER A 38 -8.14 -3.26 9.72
CA SER A 38 -7.39 -2.04 9.95
C SER A 38 -5.90 -2.32 10.04
N MET A 39 -5.11 -1.52 9.35
CA MET A 39 -3.65 -1.53 9.44
C MET A 39 -3.18 -0.15 9.89
N THR A 40 -2.41 -0.10 10.97
CA THR A 40 -1.69 1.10 11.39
C THR A 40 -0.20 0.92 11.15
N VAL A 41 0.40 1.88 10.46
CA VAL A 41 1.85 1.96 10.21
C VAL A 41 2.38 3.15 10.99
N LYS A 42 3.26 2.90 11.96
CA LYS A 42 4.06 3.93 12.62
C LYS A 42 5.41 4.02 11.93
N ASN A 43 5.85 5.20 11.52
CA ASN A 43 7.12 5.35 10.80
C ASN A 43 7.91 6.60 11.21
N SER A 44 9.22 6.55 11.01
CA SER A 44 10.10 7.71 11.11
C SER A 44 9.86 8.68 9.93
N PRO A 45 10.20 9.98 10.06
CA PRO A 45 10.14 10.91 8.95
C PRO A 45 11.01 10.45 7.78
N ASN A 46 10.54 10.65 6.55
CA ASN A 46 11.20 10.26 5.30
C ASN A 46 11.47 8.75 5.16
N ALA A 47 10.78 7.89 5.92
CA ALA A 47 10.89 6.44 5.73
C ALA A 47 10.49 6.03 4.30
N ILE A 48 11.16 5.00 3.78
CA ILE A 48 10.84 4.36 2.50
C ILE A 48 10.41 2.92 2.78
N LEU A 49 9.16 2.61 2.45
CA LEU A 49 8.52 1.32 2.65
C LEU A 49 8.22 0.70 1.28
N ASN A 50 8.79 -0.46 1.02
CA ASN A 50 8.46 -1.25 -0.15
C ASN A 50 7.35 -2.24 0.21
N TRP A 51 6.43 -2.46 -0.72
CA TRP A 51 5.28 -3.34 -0.55
C TRP A 51 5.17 -4.29 -1.75
N SER A 52 4.95 -5.58 -1.52
CA SER A 52 4.60 -6.49 -2.60
C SER A 52 3.28 -6.09 -3.24
N SER A 53 2.29 -5.68 -2.44
CA SER A 53 1.05 -5.07 -2.93
C SER A 53 0.56 -4.00 -1.96
N PHE A 54 -0.06 -2.95 -2.50
CA PHE A 54 -0.67 -1.89 -1.70
C PHE A 54 -2.08 -1.61 -2.22
N SER A 55 -3.06 -2.30 -1.64
CA SER A 55 -4.48 -2.12 -1.92
C SER A 55 -5.26 -2.04 -0.61
N ILE A 56 -6.36 -1.31 -0.61
CA ILE A 56 -7.23 -1.10 0.55
C ILE A 56 -8.66 -1.43 0.12
N GLY A 57 -9.18 -2.59 0.50
CA GLY A 57 -10.55 -3.00 0.22
C GLY A 57 -11.59 -2.05 0.84
N ALA A 58 -12.81 -2.05 0.31
CA ALA A 58 -13.85 -1.07 0.64
C ALA A 58 -14.18 -0.95 2.15
N GLN A 59 -14.07 -2.04 2.90
CA GLN A 59 -14.32 -2.08 4.34
C GLN A 59 -13.05 -1.94 5.20
N ASN A 60 -11.90 -1.66 4.57
CA ASN A 60 -10.61 -1.61 5.24
C ASN A 60 -10.10 -0.19 5.43
N THR A 61 -9.24 -0.05 6.43
CA THR A 61 -8.54 1.20 6.72
C THR A 61 -7.04 0.96 6.80
N VAL A 62 -6.27 1.84 6.19
CA VAL A 62 -4.83 1.98 6.43
C VAL A 62 -4.57 3.36 7.01
N ARG A 63 -3.85 3.40 8.13
CA ARG A 63 -3.47 4.64 8.80
C ARG A 63 -1.96 4.73 8.98
N PHE A 64 -1.38 5.85 8.56
CA PHE A 64 0.01 6.20 8.86
C PHE A 64 0.07 7.17 10.05
N ASP A 65 0.55 6.69 11.18
CA ASP A 65 0.82 7.49 12.39
C ASP A 65 2.29 7.94 12.36
N GLN A 66 2.52 9.12 11.80
CA GLN A 66 3.83 9.73 11.65
C GLN A 66 4.18 10.60 12.87
N VAL A 67 5.44 11.02 12.98
CA VAL A 67 5.93 11.81 14.12
C VAL A 67 5.19 13.15 14.25
N ASP A 68 4.98 13.85 13.15
CA ASP A 68 4.27 15.13 13.08
C ASP A 68 3.61 15.34 11.71
N ALA A 69 2.92 16.47 11.52
CA ALA A 69 2.24 16.79 10.27
C ALA A 69 3.15 17.18 9.10
N ALA A 70 4.41 17.53 9.37
CA ALA A 70 5.41 17.81 8.35
C ALA A 70 6.10 16.53 7.83
N SER A 71 5.98 15.44 8.59
CA SER A 71 6.51 14.13 8.24
C SER A 71 5.88 13.59 6.96
N LYS A 72 6.70 12.90 6.18
CA LYS A 72 6.28 12.21 4.96
C LYS A 72 6.84 10.80 4.90
N VAL A 73 6.10 9.88 4.31
CA VAL A 73 6.48 8.49 4.08
C VAL A 73 6.34 8.13 2.60
N LEU A 74 7.33 7.44 2.06
CA LEU A 74 7.31 6.93 0.69
C LEU A 74 6.95 5.45 0.68
N ASN A 75 5.83 5.10 0.05
CA ASN A 75 5.39 3.74 -0.19
C ASN A 75 5.63 3.39 -1.65
N ARG A 76 6.34 2.29 -1.92
CA ARG A 76 6.60 1.80 -3.27
C ARG A 76 6.07 0.40 -3.45
N VAL A 77 5.25 0.19 -4.46
CA VAL A 77 4.82 -1.16 -4.83
C VAL A 77 5.87 -1.77 -5.75
N THR A 78 6.37 -2.94 -5.37
CA THR A 78 7.37 -3.71 -6.11
C THR A 78 6.81 -4.94 -6.79
N GLY A 79 5.56 -5.32 -6.50
CA GLY A 79 4.83 -6.36 -7.22
C GLY A 79 4.22 -5.87 -8.54
N SER A 80 3.43 -6.73 -9.16
CA SER A 80 2.85 -6.53 -10.50
C SER A 80 1.44 -5.95 -10.49
N ASP A 81 0.78 -5.88 -9.34
CA ASP A 81 -0.63 -5.49 -9.27
C ASP A 81 -0.79 -3.96 -9.11
N PRO A 82 -1.83 -3.37 -9.74
CA PRO A 82 -2.20 -1.99 -9.49
C PRO A 82 -2.68 -1.81 -8.05
N SER A 83 -2.48 -0.62 -7.51
CA SER A 83 -3.01 -0.24 -6.21
C SER A 83 -4.49 0.08 -6.32
N GLN A 84 -5.34 -0.72 -5.67
CA GLN A 84 -6.77 -0.51 -5.61
C GLN A 84 -7.16 0.05 -4.24
N ILE A 85 -7.48 1.34 -4.21
CA ILE A 85 -7.85 2.06 -2.99
C ILE A 85 -9.36 2.25 -3.01
N PHE A 86 -10.07 1.30 -2.41
CA PHE A 86 -11.53 1.31 -2.30
C PHE A 86 -12.02 1.67 -0.89
N GLY A 87 -11.18 1.46 0.12
CA GLY A 87 -11.45 1.82 1.50
C GLY A 87 -10.83 3.15 1.93
N GLN A 88 -10.33 3.19 3.16
CA GLN A 88 -9.89 4.42 3.81
C GLN A 88 -8.36 4.47 3.93
N LEU A 89 -7.75 5.55 3.46
CA LEU A 89 -6.34 5.88 3.70
C LEU A 89 -6.28 7.15 4.56
N SER A 90 -5.64 7.07 5.74
CA SER A 90 -5.50 8.24 6.62
C SER A 90 -4.07 8.44 7.14
N SER A 91 -3.74 9.69 7.50
CA SER A 91 -2.47 10.01 8.16
C SER A 91 -2.53 11.38 8.84
N ASN A 92 -1.78 11.55 9.92
CA ASN A 92 -1.48 12.88 10.44
C ASN A 92 -0.41 13.62 9.62
N GLY A 93 0.34 12.95 8.74
CA GLY A 93 1.35 13.52 7.86
C GLY A 93 1.06 13.27 6.37
N GLN A 94 2.10 13.33 5.54
CA GLN A 94 1.98 13.12 4.10
C GLN A 94 2.26 11.66 3.71
N VAL A 95 1.51 11.13 2.75
CA VAL A 95 1.67 9.76 2.26
C VAL A 95 1.95 9.81 0.76
N TRP A 96 3.07 9.22 0.35
CA TRP A 96 3.43 9.10 -1.06
C TRP A 96 3.29 7.64 -1.45
N LEU A 97 2.60 7.34 -2.55
CA LEU A 97 2.36 5.98 -3.05
C LEU A 97 2.76 5.90 -4.52
N LEU A 98 3.85 5.18 -4.79
CA LEU A 98 4.34 4.93 -6.13
C LEU A 98 4.03 3.50 -6.52
N ASN A 99 3.30 3.33 -7.62
CA ASN A 99 3.02 2.00 -8.19
C ASN A 99 3.07 2.09 -9.72
N PRO A 100 4.10 1.54 -10.38
CA PRO A 100 4.22 1.54 -11.83
C PRO A 100 3.04 0.90 -12.56
N ASN A 101 2.32 -0.01 -11.90
CA ASN A 101 1.17 -0.71 -12.48
C ASN A 101 -0.12 0.14 -12.43
N GLY A 102 -0.11 1.27 -11.73
CA GLY A 102 -1.25 2.18 -11.58
C GLY A 102 -1.79 2.29 -10.16
N VAL A 103 -2.53 3.37 -9.92
CA VAL A 103 -3.25 3.62 -8.66
C VAL A 103 -4.68 4.02 -9.01
N LEU A 104 -5.66 3.23 -8.54
CA LEU A 104 -7.09 3.44 -8.77
C LEU A 104 -7.78 3.73 -7.44
N PHE A 105 -8.51 4.85 -7.38
CA PHE A 105 -9.40 5.17 -6.27
C PHE A 105 -10.84 4.85 -6.65
N GLY A 106 -11.51 4.03 -5.85
CA GLY A 106 -12.90 3.66 -6.06
C GLY A 106 -13.88 4.74 -5.62
N ALA A 107 -15.15 4.63 -6.03
CA ALA A 107 -16.19 5.62 -5.73
C ALA A 107 -16.43 5.85 -4.23
N GLY A 108 -16.20 4.83 -3.39
CA GLY A 108 -16.35 4.90 -1.93
C GLY A 108 -15.04 5.19 -1.18
N ALA A 109 -13.93 5.40 -1.90
CA ALA A 109 -12.64 5.59 -1.27
C ALA A 109 -12.59 6.93 -0.50
N ARG A 110 -11.96 6.91 0.67
CA ARG A 110 -11.72 8.13 1.45
C ARG A 110 -10.24 8.29 1.72
N VAL A 111 -9.71 9.47 1.41
CA VAL A 111 -8.33 9.85 1.69
C VAL A 111 -8.35 11.05 2.63
N ASP A 112 -7.73 10.90 3.80
CA ASP A 112 -7.62 11.94 4.83
C ASP A 112 -6.18 12.04 5.36
N VAL A 113 -5.36 12.84 4.67
CA VAL A 113 -3.92 12.96 4.90
C VAL A 113 -3.50 14.43 4.78
N ALA A 114 -2.36 14.81 5.37
CA ALA A 114 -1.83 16.17 5.23
C ALA A 114 -1.33 16.47 3.81
N GLY A 115 -0.98 15.44 3.04
CA GLY A 115 -0.65 15.53 1.63
C GLY A 115 -0.57 14.14 0.99
N LEU A 116 -1.06 14.02 -0.24
CA LEU A 116 -1.00 12.78 -1.03
C LEU A 116 -0.22 13.03 -2.31
N VAL A 117 0.75 12.16 -2.60
CA VAL A 117 1.36 12.05 -3.93
C VAL A 117 1.18 10.62 -4.42
N THR A 118 0.62 10.48 -5.62
CA THR A 118 0.57 9.19 -6.32
C THR A 118 1.27 9.31 -7.66
N SER A 119 2.02 8.28 -8.04
CA SER A 119 2.66 8.25 -9.36
C SER A 119 2.87 6.82 -9.85
N THR A 120 2.84 6.66 -11.16
CA THR A 120 3.33 5.46 -11.86
C THR A 120 4.83 5.55 -12.17
N LEU A 121 5.44 6.72 -12.00
CA LEU A 121 6.86 6.93 -12.17
C LEU A 121 7.60 6.61 -10.86
N ALA A 122 8.86 6.20 -10.99
CA ALA A 122 9.73 5.93 -9.86
C ALA A 122 10.38 7.21 -9.32
N LEU A 123 10.73 7.18 -8.04
CA LEU A 123 11.59 8.17 -7.38
C LEU A 123 12.74 7.41 -6.71
N GLN A 124 13.98 7.85 -6.97
CA GLN A 124 15.16 7.22 -6.40
C GLN A 124 15.35 7.61 -4.93
N ASP A 125 15.83 6.67 -4.12
CA ASP A 125 16.03 6.86 -2.67
C ASP A 125 16.93 8.08 -2.38
N LYS A 126 18.01 8.24 -3.15
CA LYS A 126 18.91 9.40 -3.01
C LYS A 126 18.22 10.73 -3.26
N ASP A 127 17.26 10.78 -4.18
CA ASP A 127 16.56 12.01 -4.54
C ASP A 127 15.49 12.32 -3.50
N TRP A 128 14.74 11.30 -3.05
CA TRP A 128 13.83 11.42 -1.90
C TRP A 128 14.54 11.97 -0.66
N LEU A 129 15.69 11.40 -0.29
CA LEU A 129 16.46 11.80 0.89
C LEU A 129 17.10 13.18 0.73
N ALA A 130 17.40 13.60 -0.50
CA ALA A 130 17.89 14.94 -0.81
C ALA A 130 16.77 15.98 -0.97
N GLY A 131 15.49 15.60 -0.81
CA GLY A 131 14.35 16.49 -1.06
C GLY A 131 14.17 16.88 -2.53
N ARG A 132 14.74 16.11 -3.46
CA ARG A 132 14.58 16.27 -4.90
C ARG A 132 13.50 15.31 -5.39
N TYR A 133 12.43 15.82 -5.97
CA TYR A 133 11.29 15.00 -6.40
C TYR A 133 11.29 14.80 -7.93
N SER A 134 12.38 14.23 -8.44
CA SER A 134 12.53 13.91 -9.87
C SER A 134 11.94 12.54 -10.16
N PHE A 135 10.75 12.53 -10.75
CA PHE A 135 10.08 11.30 -11.16
C PHE A 135 10.55 10.84 -12.53
N THR A 136 10.94 9.58 -12.65
CA THR A 136 11.40 8.99 -13.92
C THR A 136 10.63 7.72 -14.21
N ALA A 137 10.43 7.40 -15.49
CA ALA A 137 9.91 6.08 -15.85
C ALA A 137 10.83 5.02 -15.24
N ALA A 138 10.27 4.07 -14.49
CA ALA A 138 11.02 2.87 -14.16
C ALA A 138 11.43 2.23 -15.49
N ALA A 139 12.68 1.78 -15.62
CA ALA A 139 13.10 1.05 -16.82
C ALA A 139 12.06 -0.05 -17.07
N ALA A 140 11.45 -0.05 -18.26
CA ALA A 140 10.48 -1.09 -18.62
C ALA A 140 11.15 -2.46 -18.40
N PRO A 141 10.44 -3.46 -17.84
CA PRO A 141 10.96 -4.81 -17.85
C PRO A 141 11.24 -5.20 -19.31
N ALA A 142 12.43 -5.72 -19.56
CA ALA A 142 12.82 -6.27 -20.86
C ALA A 142 12.00 -7.52 -21.20
#